data_AF-A0A931ZXD8-F1
#
_entry.id   AF-A0A931ZXD8-F1
#
_cell.length_a   1.000
_cell.length_b   1.000
_cell.length_c   1.000
_cell.angle_alpha   90.00
_cell.angle_beta   90.00
_cell.angle_gamma   90.00
#
_symmetry.space_group_name_H-M   'P 1'
#
loop_
_entity.id
_entity.type
_entity.pdbx_description
1 polymer ?
#
loop_
_entity_poly.entity_id
_entity_poly.type
_entity_poly.pdbx_seq_one_letter_code
_entity_poly.pdbx_strand_id
1 'polypeptide(L)'
;MVRLLALVSWMATAAPQLPGQQTSGLATRLDQATYAALRPILEAAGRDSIPLRPLEAKALEGTAKRRPAAQIVAAVQRLAQELQQARLLLRQAAPTAPDAEGDIVAAAEAMRRGVPAEEVAALRRRVPPATSLEIPLAVLGELVQRGVPAAEARAVIEHMVNSGVPQARMVEIPSHVDVALRVGAPPITALGSALQSLGIPVPPPGPGGLGPRRPPGDRG
;
A
#
# COMPACT_ATOMS: atom_id res chain seq x y z
N MET A 1 27.13 42.07 -43.31
CA MET A 1 27.50 40.64 -43.30
C MET A 1 27.10 40.07 -41.95
N VAL A 2 25.92 39.45 -41.84
CA VAL A 2 25.70 37.97 -41.72
C VAL A 2 26.54 37.40 -40.55
N ARG A 3 25.94 36.93 -39.45
CA ARG A 3 25.42 35.56 -39.35
C ARG A 3 24.37 35.38 -38.24
N LEU A 4 23.26 34.80 -38.68
CA LEU A 4 22.17 34.17 -37.93
C LEU A 4 22.73 32.99 -37.10
N LEU A 5 22.44 32.92 -35.80
CA LEU A 5 22.63 31.72 -34.99
C LEU A 5 21.29 30.98 -34.90
N ALA A 6 21.21 29.85 -35.60
CA ALA A 6 20.08 28.93 -35.57
C ALA A 6 20.10 28.14 -34.26
N LEU A 7 19.08 28.33 -33.42
CA LEU A 7 18.75 27.42 -32.33
C LEU A 7 17.99 26.23 -32.93
N VAL A 8 18.66 25.08 -33.01
CA VAL A 8 17.98 23.81 -33.30
C VAL A 8 17.39 23.29 -31.99
N SER A 9 16.08 23.47 -31.82
CA SER A 9 15.28 22.80 -30.81
C SER A 9 15.22 21.30 -31.09
N TRP A 10 15.67 20.47 -30.15
CA TRP A 10 15.28 19.08 -30.07
C TRP A 10 13.98 18.98 -29.26
N MET A 11 12.83 18.94 -29.94
CA MET A 11 11.61 18.43 -29.33
C MET A 11 11.65 16.91 -29.40
N ALA A 12 11.99 16.27 -28.29
CA ALA A 12 11.74 14.84 -28.11
C ALA A 12 10.22 14.63 -28.04
N THR A 13 9.64 14.09 -29.11
CA THR A 13 8.27 13.59 -29.15
C THR A 13 8.20 12.34 -28.27
N ALA A 14 7.72 12.50 -27.03
CA ALA A 14 7.29 11.38 -26.21
C ALA A 14 6.03 10.78 -26.84
N ALA A 15 6.15 9.61 -27.48
CA ALA A 15 5.01 8.86 -27.96
C ALA A 15 4.18 8.37 -26.76
N PRO A 16 2.83 8.50 -26.79
CA PRO A 16 1.98 7.95 -25.74
C PRO A 16 2.09 6.42 -25.74
N GLN A 17 2.46 5.85 -24.59
CA GLN A 17 2.48 4.41 -24.39
C GLN A 17 1.03 3.92 -24.27
N LEU A 18 0.58 3.11 -25.24
CA LEU A 18 -0.72 2.45 -25.19
C LEU A 18 -0.75 1.40 -24.06
N PRO A 19 -1.75 1.43 -23.15
CA PRO A 19 -1.95 0.37 -22.18
C PRO A 19 -2.48 -0.88 -22.91
N GLY A 20 -1.60 -1.87 -23.12
CA GLY A 20 -1.99 -3.13 -23.78
C GLY A 20 -0.85 -4.08 -24.16
N GLN A 21 0.41 -3.67 -24.03
CA GLN A 21 1.55 -4.42 -24.60
C GLN A 21 2.50 -4.98 -23.53
N GLN A 22 1.97 -5.59 -22.46
CA GLN A 22 2.78 -6.23 -21.41
C GLN A 22 2.66 -7.77 -21.38
N THR A 23 1.71 -8.36 -22.11
CA THR A 23 1.53 -9.82 -22.17
C THR A 23 2.68 -10.57 -22.88
N SER A 24 3.45 -9.89 -23.74
CA SER A 24 4.55 -10.51 -24.52
C SER A 24 5.76 -10.94 -23.69
N GLY A 25 5.96 -10.38 -22.49
CA GLY A 25 7.11 -10.71 -21.65
C GLY A 25 6.95 -12.04 -20.89
N LEU A 26 5.73 -12.35 -20.45
CA LEU A 26 5.47 -13.48 -19.55
C LEU A 26 5.55 -14.82 -20.28
N ALA A 27 5.00 -14.91 -21.49
CA ALA A 27 5.03 -16.11 -22.33
C ALA A 27 6.46 -16.58 -22.65
N THR A 28 7.41 -15.66 -22.71
CA THR A 28 8.83 -15.95 -22.98
C THR A 28 9.59 -16.40 -21.72
N ARG A 29 9.05 -16.15 -20.52
CA ARG A 29 9.72 -16.39 -19.23
C ARG A 29 9.19 -17.59 -18.46
N LEU A 30 8.02 -18.12 -18.86
CA LEU A 30 7.39 -19.27 -18.24
C LEU A 30 7.43 -20.46 -19.20
N ASP A 31 7.45 -21.68 -18.67
CA ASP A 31 7.21 -22.86 -19.49
C ASP A 31 5.77 -22.82 -20.06
N GLN A 32 5.59 -23.47 -21.21
CA GLN A 32 4.32 -23.42 -21.96
C GLN A 32 3.12 -23.91 -21.14
N ALA A 33 3.30 -24.95 -20.31
CA ALA A 33 2.22 -25.53 -19.53
C ALA A 33 1.77 -24.57 -18.41
N THR A 34 2.73 -23.99 -17.67
CA THR A 34 2.45 -22.98 -16.65
C THR A 34 1.80 -21.74 -17.25
N TYR A 35 2.31 -21.24 -18.38
CA TYR A 35 1.72 -20.08 -19.05
C TYR A 35 0.28 -20.34 -19.51
N ALA A 36 0.03 -21.50 -20.14
CA ALA A 36 -1.31 -21.88 -20.59
C ALA A 36 -2.32 -21.95 -19.45
N ALA A 37 -1.90 -22.42 -18.27
CA ALA A 37 -2.74 -22.49 -17.08
C ALA A 37 -3.01 -21.12 -16.43
N LEU A 38 -2.05 -20.18 -16.50
CA LEU A 38 -2.19 -18.84 -15.93
C LEU A 38 -2.97 -17.87 -16.82
N ARG A 39 -2.88 -18.04 -18.15
CA ARG A 39 -3.53 -17.17 -19.13
C ARG A 39 -4.99 -16.83 -18.82
N PRO A 40 -5.91 -17.78 -18.55
CA PRO A 40 -7.31 -17.44 -18.27
C PRO A 40 -7.49 -16.58 -17.00
N ILE A 41 -6.60 -16.72 -16.00
CA ILE A 41 -6.63 -15.91 -14.78
C ILE A 41 -6.22 -14.46 -15.10
N LEU A 42 -5.15 -14.28 -15.88
CA LEU A 42 -4.67 -12.96 -16.30
C LEU A 42 -5.67 -12.25 -17.21
N GLU A 43 -6.31 -12.98 -18.14
CA GLU A 43 -7.37 -12.44 -19.00
C GLU A 43 -8.60 -12.01 -18.18
N ALA A 44 -9.00 -12.81 -17.18
CA ALA A 44 -10.09 -12.44 -16.28
C ALA A 44 -9.73 -11.20 -15.44
N ALA A 45 -8.55 -11.19 -14.83
CA ALA A 45 -8.06 -10.05 -14.05
C ALA A 45 -8.02 -8.76 -14.89
N GLY A 46 -7.56 -8.84 -16.14
CA GLY A 46 -7.53 -7.70 -17.05
C GLY A 46 -8.92 -7.15 -17.37
N ARG A 47 -9.89 -8.04 -17.67
CA ARG A 47 -11.30 -7.65 -17.89
C ARG A 47 -11.91 -6.97 -16.66
N ASP A 48 -11.52 -7.41 -15.47
CA ASP A 48 -12.04 -6.90 -14.20
C ASP A 48 -11.24 -5.70 -13.66
N SER A 49 -10.30 -5.16 -14.45
CA SER A 49 -9.40 -4.05 -14.07
C SER A 49 -8.62 -4.33 -12.77
N ILE A 50 -8.22 -5.58 -12.58
CA ILE A 50 -7.34 -6.00 -11.50
C ILE A 50 -5.88 -5.79 -11.94
N PRO A 51 -5.00 -5.19 -11.10
CA PRO A 51 -3.60 -4.96 -11.46
C PRO A 51 -2.89 -6.26 -11.89
N LEU A 52 -2.40 -6.30 -13.12
CA LEU A 52 -1.76 -7.50 -13.69
C LEU A 52 -0.31 -7.69 -13.24
N ARG A 53 0.44 -6.60 -13.07
CA ARG A 53 1.88 -6.67 -12.72
C ARG A 53 2.15 -7.49 -11.44
N PRO A 54 1.37 -7.37 -10.35
CA PRO A 54 1.53 -8.24 -9.18
C PRO A 54 1.30 -9.72 -9.47
N LEU A 55 0.35 -10.07 -10.34
CA LEU A 55 0.04 -11.45 -10.72
C LEU A 55 1.19 -12.06 -11.53
N GLU A 56 1.70 -11.30 -12.50
CA GLU A 56 2.86 -11.67 -13.32
C GLU A 56 4.11 -11.84 -12.46
N ALA A 57 4.39 -10.89 -11.57
CA ALA A 57 5.49 -10.99 -10.62
C ALA A 57 5.37 -12.23 -9.73
N LYS A 58 4.16 -12.55 -9.26
CA LYS A 58 3.92 -13.75 -8.43
C LYS A 58 4.17 -15.05 -9.18
N ALA A 59 3.80 -15.09 -10.46
CA ALA A 59 4.09 -16.22 -11.33
C ALA A 59 5.61 -16.42 -11.50
N LEU A 60 6.32 -15.34 -11.84
CA LEU A 60 7.78 -15.35 -12.01
C LEU A 60 8.52 -15.73 -10.73
N GLU A 61 8.06 -15.24 -9.57
CA GLU A 61 8.59 -15.62 -8.25
C GLU A 61 8.47 -17.13 -8.02
N GLY A 62 7.30 -17.71 -8.31
CA GLY A 62 7.04 -19.13 -8.17
C GLY A 62 7.94 -19.98 -9.07
N THR A 63 8.13 -19.57 -10.32
CA THR A 63 9.04 -20.22 -11.27
C THR A 63 10.49 -20.12 -10.82
N ALA A 64 10.94 -18.94 -10.37
CA ALA A 64 12.29 -18.75 -9.84
C ALA A 64 12.55 -19.64 -8.61
N LYS A 65 11.52 -19.87 -7.79
CA LYS A 65 11.53 -20.80 -6.65
C LYS A 65 11.29 -22.26 -7.03
N ARG A 66 11.23 -22.57 -8.33
CA ARG A 66 10.98 -23.93 -8.89
C ARG A 66 9.74 -24.60 -8.27
N ARG A 67 8.69 -23.83 -7.99
CA ARG A 67 7.45 -24.37 -7.45
C ARG A 67 6.72 -25.14 -8.54
N PRO A 68 6.00 -26.23 -8.20
CA PRO A 68 5.13 -26.92 -9.16
C PRO A 68 4.09 -25.96 -9.76
N ALA A 69 3.78 -26.12 -11.05
CA ALA A 69 2.83 -25.26 -11.78
C ALA A 69 1.50 -25.07 -11.04
N ALA A 70 0.93 -26.15 -10.49
CA ALA A 70 -0.31 -26.10 -9.72
C ALA A 70 -0.22 -25.17 -8.50
N GLN A 71 0.92 -25.11 -7.82
CA GLN A 71 1.11 -24.21 -6.68
C GLN A 71 1.27 -22.75 -7.13
N ILE A 72 1.92 -22.52 -8.28
CA ILE A 72 2.04 -21.19 -8.88
C ILE A 72 0.64 -20.68 -9.25
N VAL A 73 -0.16 -21.48 -9.94
CA VAL A 73 -1.54 -21.15 -10.33
C VAL A 73 -2.39 -20.83 -9.11
N ALA A 74 -2.37 -21.69 -8.08
CA ALA A 74 -3.12 -21.45 -6.85
C ALA A 74 -2.72 -20.15 -6.14
N ALA A 75 -1.42 -19.82 -6.11
CA ALA A 75 -0.93 -18.60 -5.50
C ALA A 75 -1.35 -17.34 -6.30
N VAL A 76 -1.28 -17.40 -7.63
CA VAL A 76 -1.70 -16.28 -8.50
C VAL A 76 -3.22 -16.08 -8.41
N GLN A 77 -4.01 -17.15 -8.41
CA GLN A 77 -5.46 -17.07 -8.27
C GLN A 77 -5.87 -16.46 -6.92
N ARG A 78 -5.22 -16.86 -5.83
CA ARG A 78 -5.43 -16.25 -4.52
C ARG A 78 -5.10 -14.76 -4.52
N LEU A 79 -3.96 -14.37 -5.09
CA LEU A 79 -3.57 -12.96 -5.19
C LEU A 79 -4.58 -12.16 -6.03
N ALA A 80 -5.12 -12.71 -7.12
CA ALA A 80 -6.15 -12.06 -7.91
C ALA A 80 -7.44 -11.80 -7.09
N GLN A 81 -7.85 -12.77 -6.28
CA GLN A 81 -9.01 -12.62 -5.38
C GLN A 81 -8.77 -11.55 -4.30
N GLU A 82 -7.57 -11.52 -3.70
CA GLU A 82 -7.21 -10.51 -2.70
C GLU A 82 -7.20 -9.09 -3.29
N LEU A 83 -6.66 -8.93 -4.50
CA LEU A 83 -6.67 -7.64 -5.21
C LEU A 83 -8.10 -7.22 -5.59
N GLN A 84 -8.95 -8.16 -6.01
CA GLN A 84 -10.36 -7.88 -6.29
C GLN A 84 -11.10 -7.41 -5.04
N GLN A 85 -10.92 -8.08 -3.90
CA GLN A 85 -11.52 -7.69 -2.63
C GLN A 85 -11.05 -6.30 -2.19
N ALA A 86 -9.74 -6.03 -2.28
CA ALA A 86 -9.16 -4.72 -1.98
C ALA A 86 -9.75 -3.60 -2.85
N ARG A 87 -9.87 -3.85 -4.17
CA ARG A 87 -10.46 -2.87 -5.10
C ARG A 87 -11.92 -2.57 -4.75
N LEU A 88 -12.73 -3.60 -4.52
CA LEU A 88 -14.14 -3.43 -4.15
C LEU A 88 -14.28 -2.64 -2.85
N LEU A 89 -13.45 -2.95 -1.85
CA LEU A 89 -13.43 -2.26 -0.56
C LEU A 89 -13.12 -0.77 -0.72
N LEU A 90 -12.06 -0.43 -1.46
CA LEU A 90 -11.66 0.95 -1.69
C LEU A 90 -12.73 1.74 -2.45
N ARG A 91 -13.30 1.15 -3.50
CA ARG A 91 -14.36 1.77 -4.30
C ARG A 91 -15.64 1.99 -3.50
N GLN A 92 -16.01 1.06 -2.63
CA GLN A 92 -17.16 1.24 -1.72
C GLN A 92 -16.90 2.33 -0.68
N ALA A 93 -15.67 2.42 -0.18
CA ALA A 93 -15.28 3.41 0.82
C ALA A 93 -15.20 4.84 0.24
N ALA A 94 -14.79 5.00 -1.02
CA ALA A 94 -14.76 6.30 -1.69
C ALA A 94 -15.15 6.15 -3.18
N PRO A 95 -16.45 6.16 -3.52
CA PRO A 95 -16.93 5.92 -4.88
C PRO A 95 -16.46 6.93 -5.94
N THR A 96 -16.01 8.10 -5.50
CA THR A 96 -15.51 9.19 -6.36
C THR A 96 -13.97 9.24 -6.46
N ALA A 97 -13.26 8.41 -5.70
CA ALA A 97 -11.81 8.32 -5.77
C ALA A 97 -11.38 7.56 -7.03
N PRO A 98 -10.22 7.88 -7.63
CA PRO A 98 -9.69 7.11 -8.75
C PRO A 98 -9.33 5.68 -8.33
N ASP A 99 -9.58 4.70 -9.21
CA ASP A 99 -9.13 3.31 -9.05
C ASP A 99 -7.61 3.22 -9.33
N ALA A 100 -6.79 3.70 -8.41
CA ALA A 100 -5.34 3.65 -8.54
C ALA A 100 -4.79 2.24 -8.24
N GLU A 101 -4.03 1.66 -9.17
CA GLU A 101 -3.48 0.30 -9.01
C GLU A 101 -2.61 0.16 -7.74
N GLY A 102 -1.79 1.17 -7.43
CA GLY A 102 -0.92 1.17 -6.25
C GLY A 102 -1.71 1.09 -4.94
N ASP A 103 -2.83 1.82 -4.85
CA ASP A 103 -3.71 1.80 -3.69
C ASP A 103 -4.37 0.42 -3.51
N ILE A 104 -4.79 -0.23 -4.60
CA ILE A 104 -5.36 -1.59 -4.59
C ILE A 104 -4.33 -2.59 -4.07
N VAL A 105 -3.09 -2.53 -4.57
CA VAL A 105 -2.00 -3.42 -4.16
C VAL A 105 -1.66 -3.21 -2.69
N ALA A 106 -1.53 -1.96 -2.24
CA ALA A 106 -1.22 -1.63 -0.86
C ALA A 106 -2.34 -2.04 0.11
N ALA A 107 -3.61 -1.89 -0.28
CA ALA A 107 -4.75 -2.36 0.51
C ALA A 107 -4.74 -3.89 0.66
N ALA A 108 -4.51 -4.64 -0.41
CA ALA A 108 -4.41 -6.09 -0.35
C ALA A 108 -3.24 -6.54 0.55
N GLU A 109 -2.08 -5.88 0.45
CA GLU A 109 -0.92 -6.17 1.30
C GLU A 109 -1.17 -5.82 2.77
N ALA A 110 -1.79 -4.68 3.06
CA ALA A 110 -2.16 -4.29 4.42
C ALA A 110 -3.09 -5.34 5.05
N MET A 111 -4.13 -5.78 4.33
CA MET A 111 -5.03 -6.83 4.80
C MET A 111 -4.31 -8.16 5.04
N ARG A 112 -3.39 -8.56 4.15
CA ARG A 112 -2.53 -9.74 4.36
C ARG A 112 -1.67 -9.63 5.62
N ARG A 113 -1.24 -8.42 5.98
CA ARG A 113 -0.46 -8.14 7.21
C ARG A 113 -1.32 -8.08 8.48
N GLY A 114 -2.63 -8.31 8.36
CA GLY A 114 -3.56 -8.37 9.49
C GLY A 114 -4.31 -7.07 9.75
N VAL A 115 -4.23 -6.07 8.86
CA VAL A 115 -5.07 -4.87 8.97
C VAL A 115 -6.52 -5.27 8.66
N PRO A 116 -7.48 -5.01 9.56
CA PRO A 116 -8.88 -5.31 9.29
C PRO A 116 -9.43 -4.49 8.12
N ALA A 117 -10.33 -5.07 7.33
CA ALA A 117 -10.91 -4.40 6.16
C ALA A 117 -11.66 -3.10 6.54
N GLU A 118 -12.29 -3.09 7.72
CA GLU A 118 -12.96 -1.91 8.26
C GLU A 118 -12.01 -0.74 8.50
N GLU A 119 -10.76 -1.00 8.89
CA GLU A 119 -9.74 0.03 9.14
C GLU A 119 -9.18 0.57 7.82
N VAL A 120 -8.97 -0.29 6.81
CA VAL A 120 -8.61 0.14 5.44
C VAL A 120 -9.71 1.04 4.86
N ALA A 121 -10.97 0.62 4.96
CA ALA A 121 -12.10 1.40 4.48
C ALA A 121 -12.28 2.70 5.26
N ALA A 122 -12.05 2.68 6.59
CA ALA A 122 -12.11 3.87 7.42
C ALA A 122 -11.01 4.88 7.03
N LEU A 123 -9.80 4.43 6.73
CA LEU A 123 -8.73 5.31 6.25
C LEU A 123 -9.14 5.98 4.92
N ARG A 124 -9.57 5.20 3.92
CA ARG A 124 -10.00 5.72 2.61
C ARG A 124 -11.14 6.73 2.70
N ARG A 125 -12.10 6.54 3.62
CA ARG A 125 -13.20 7.49 3.87
C ARG A 125 -12.76 8.82 4.47
N ARG A 126 -11.66 8.83 5.22
CA ARG A 126 -11.27 9.96 6.09
C ARG A 126 -10.11 10.79 5.54
N VAL A 127 -9.62 10.45 4.36
CA VAL A 127 -8.60 11.22 3.65
C VAL A 127 -9.13 11.69 2.29
N PRO A 128 -8.63 12.83 1.75
CA PRO A 128 -9.11 13.38 0.49
C PRO A 128 -9.10 12.36 -0.67
N PRO A 129 -10.14 12.28 -1.52
CA PRO A 129 -10.24 11.28 -2.59
C PRO A 129 -9.02 11.20 -3.53
N ALA A 130 -8.37 12.34 -3.80
CA ALA A 130 -7.20 12.42 -4.66
C ALA A 130 -5.89 11.94 -4.00
N THR A 131 -5.88 11.71 -2.69
CA THR A 131 -4.69 11.23 -1.97
C THR A 131 -4.45 9.76 -2.29
N SER A 132 -3.26 9.45 -2.79
CA SER A 132 -2.80 8.05 -2.90
C SER A 132 -2.59 7.45 -1.51
N LEU A 133 -3.09 6.23 -1.37
CA LEU A 133 -2.99 5.42 -0.16
C LEU A 133 -1.86 4.39 -0.19
N GLU A 134 -1.06 4.32 -1.25
CA GLU A 134 0.01 3.33 -1.39
C GLU A 134 0.96 3.32 -0.19
N ILE A 135 1.58 4.45 0.13
CA ILE A 135 2.46 4.57 1.30
C ILE A 135 1.68 4.53 2.63
N PRO A 136 0.57 5.27 2.82
CA PRO A 136 -0.23 5.18 4.04
C PRO A 136 -0.63 3.76 4.44
N LEU A 137 -1.10 2.94 3.49
CA LEU A 137 -1.52 1.56 3.75
C LEU A 137 -0.35 0.61 3.96
N ALA A 138 0.76 0.80 3.25
CA ALA A 138 1.99 0.04 3.49
C ALA A 138 2.48 0.25 4.94
N VAL A 139 2.58 1.50 5.39
CA VAL A 139 3.00 1.84 6.76
C VAL A 139 1.99 1.32 7.79
N LEU A 140 0.68 1.44 7.53
CA LEU A 140 -0.35 0.88 8.41
C LEU A 140 -0.17 -0.63 8.61
N GLY A 141 0.05 -1.39 7.53
CA GLY A 141 0.30 -2.82 7.58
C GLY A 141 1.57 -3.17 8.36
N GLU A 142 2.61 -2.35 8.24
CA GLU A 142 3.86 -2.51 8.99
C GLU A 142 3.72 -2.29 10.49
N LEU A 143 2.90 -1.32 10.90
CA LEU A 143 2.60 -1.05 12.31
C LEU A 143 1.76 -2.17 12.92
N VAL A 144 0.74 -2.64 12.22
CA VAL A 144 -0.12 -3.74 12.69
C VAL A 144 0.67 -5.04 12.82
N GLN A 145 1.53 -5.35 11.85
CA GLN A 145 2.42 -6.52 11.93
C GLN A 145 3.37 -6.48 13.14
N ARG A 146 3.72 -5.27 13.61
CA ARG A 146 4.53 -5.04 14.81
C ARG A 146 3.72 -5.06 16.12
N GLY A 147 2.43 -5.36 16.04
CA GLY A 147 1.54 -5.44 17.20
C GLY A 147 0.96 -4.10 17.64
N VAL A 148 1.09 -3.04 16.84
CA VAL A 148 0.33 -1.81 17.10
C VAL A 148 -1.15 -2.08 16.80
N PRO A 149 -2.08 -1.77 17.72
CA PRO A 149 -3.50 -1.86 17.44
C PRO A 149 -3.92 -1.10 16.16
N ALA A 150 -4.71 -1.75 15.30
CA ALA A 150 -4.99 -1.25 13.95
C ALA A 150 -5.73 0.08 13.93
N ALA A 151 -6.68 0.29 14.86
CA ALA A 151 -7.45 1.53 14.94
C ALA A 151 -6.57 2.74 15.32
N GLU A 152 -5.63 2.52 16.24
CA GLU A 152 -4.66 3.51 16.70
C GLU A 152 -3.63 3.83 15.62
N ALA A 153 -3.09 2.80 14.95
CA ALA A 153 -2.19 2.99 13.80
C ALA A 153 -2.91 3.76 12.68
N ARG A 154 -4.15 3.40 12.33
CA ARG A 154 -4.97 4.12 11.35
C ARG A 154 -5.14 5.57 11.74
N ALA A 155 -5.49 5.87 13.00
CA ALA A 155 -5.73 7.24 13.46
C ALA A 155 -4.47 8.12 13.32
N VAL A 156 -3.29 7.56 13.58
CA VAL A 156 -2.01 8.25 13.35
C VAL A 156 -1.81 8.53 11.86
N ILE A 157 -1.97 7.52 11.00
CA ILE A 157 -1.80 7.68 9.55
C ILE A 157 -2.81 8.67 8.96
N GLU A 158 -4.07 8.60 9.38
CA GLU A 158 -5.13 9.56 9.04
C GLU A 158 -4.72 10.99 9.40
N HIS A 159 -4.25 11.20 10.63
CA HIS A 159 -3.79 12.52 11.08
C HIS A 159 -2.63 13.04 10.24
N MET A 160 -1.63 12.20 9.99
CA MET A 160 -0.47 12.57 9.18
C MET A 160 -0.86 12.97 7.76
N VAL A 161 -1.74 12.21 7.12
CA VAL A 161 -2.24 12.53 5.77
C VAL A 161 -2.99 13.87 5.79
N ASN A 162 -3.90 14.07 6.73
CA ASN A 162 -4.72 15.27 6.82
C ASN A 162 -3.93 16.52 7.25
N SER A 163 -2.82 16.33 7.96
CA SER A 163 -1.88 17.40 8.33
C SER A 163 -0.79 17.65 7.27
N GLY A 164 -0.84 16.95 6.13
CA GLY A 164 0.10 17.17 5.02
C GLY A 164 1.53 16.69 5.32
N VAL A 165 1.71 15.74 6.25
CA VAL A 165 3.02 15.14 6.50
C VAL A 165 3.50 14.44 5.23
N PRO A 166 4.72 14.72 4.74
CA PRO A 166 5.23 14.08 3.52
C PRO A 166 5.27 12.56 3.64
N GLN A 167 4.83 11.85 2.61
CA GLN A 167 4.83 10.38 2.60
C GLN A 167 6.22 9.78 2.85
N ALA A 168 7.29 10.44 2.36
CA ALA A 168 8.67 10.03 2.62
C ALA A 168 8.99 9.93 4.13
N ARG A 169 8.40 10.80 4.96
CA ARG A 169 8.55 10.74 6.42
C ARG A 169 7.76 9.60 7.05
N MET A 170 6.65 9.17 6.45
CA MET A 170 5.86 8.03 6.95
C MET A 170 6.66 6.73 6.87
N VAL A 171 7.49 6.57 5.82
CA VAL A 171 8.33 5.39 5.60
C VAL A 171 9.41 5.22 6.68
N GLU A 172 9.78 6.30 7.39
CA GLU A 172 10.74 6.25 8.48
C GLU A 172 10.15 5.65 9.78
N ILE A 173 8.82 5.70 9.96
CA ILE A 173 8.18 5.31 11.23
C ILE A 173 8.48 3.85 11.63
N PRO A 174 8.33 2.84 10.76
CA PRO A 174 8.49 1.45 11.16
C PRO A 174 9.89 1.14 11.70
N SER A 175 10.94 1.73 11.13
CA SER A 175 12.31 1.54 11.62
C SER A 175 12.55 2.19 12.99
N HIS A 176 11.93 3.34 13.24
CA HIS A 176 11.96 3.99 14.56
C HIS A 176 11.17 3.20 15.62
N VAL A 177 10.04 2.59 15.23
CA VAL A 177 9.30 1.66 16.09
C VAL A 177 10.17 0.44 16.44
N ASP A 178 10.88 -0.12 15.47
CA ASP A 178 11.77 -1.27 15.70
C ASP A 178 12.87 -0.99 16.73
N VAL A 179 13.38 0.25 16.81
CA VAL A 179 14.38 0.63 17.82
C VAL A 179 13.81 0.49 19.23
N ALA A 180 12.61 0.99 19.49
CA ALA A 180 11.97 0.93 20.80
C ALA A 180 11.48 -0.49 21.14
N LEU A 181 10.96 -1.23 20.17
CA LEU A 181 10.59 -2.65 20.36
C LEU A 181 11.78 -3.51 20.80
N ARG A 182 12.97 -3.26 20.23
CA ARG A 182 14.19 -4.02 20.54
C ARG A 182 14.66 -3.89 21.98
N VAL A 183 14.30 -2.79 22.66
CA VAL A 183 14.58 -2.58 24.08
C VAL A 183 13.38 -2.93 24.97
N GLY A 184 12.37 -3.62 24.42
CA GLY A 184 11.24 -4.17 25.17
C GLY A 184 10.06 -3.20 25.36
N ALA A 185 10.01 -2.07 24.64
CA ALA A 185 8.87 -1.18 24.72
C ALA A 185 7.60 -1.84 24.15
N PRO A 186 6.42 -1.65 24.76
CA PRO A 186 5.15 -2.06 24.15
C PRO A 186 4.93 -1.38 22.80
N PRO A 187 4.29 -2.03 21.81
CA PRO A 187 4.16 -1.50 20.44
C PRO A 187 3.56 -0.09 20.33
N ILE A 188 2.50 0.20 21.09
CA ILE A 188 1.88 1.53 21.06
C ILE A 188 2.79 2.61 21.67
N THR A 189 3.57 2.26 22.69
CA THR A 189 4.59 3.15 23.28
C THR A 189 5.72 3.39 22.29
N ALA A 190 6.17 2.33 21.59
CA ALA A 190 7.18 2.43 20.55
C ALA A 190 6.76 3.36 19.40
N LEU A 191 5.48 3.29 18.96
CA LEU A 191 4.92 4.23 17.99
C LEU A 191 4.94 5.67 18.50
N GLY A 192 4.53 5.91 19.76
CA GLY A 192 4.59 7.25 20.36
C GLY A 192 6.02 7.82 20.37
N SER A 193 7.01 7.03 20.80
CA SER A 193 8.42 7.43 20.78
C SER A 193 8.95 7.68 19.37
N ALA A 194 8.55 6.86 18.39
CA ALA A 194 8.92 7.06 16.99
C ALA A 194 8.41 8.42 16.46
N LEU A 195 7.13 8.72 16.66
CA LEU A 195 6.54 10.00 16.25
C LEU A 195 7.24 11.19 16.91
N GLN A 196 7.52 11.12 18.21
CA GLN A 196 8.25 12.16 18.93
C GLN A 196 9.65 12.37 18.36
N SER A 197 10.41 11.28 18.12
CA SER A 197 11.78 11.36 17.59
C SER A 197 11.84 11.95 16.18
N LEU A 198 10.78 11.76 15.38
CA LEU A 198 10.66 12.29 14.02
C LEU A 198 10.07 13.71 13.99
N GLY A 199 9.67 14.26 15.14
CA GLY A 199 8.97 15.54 15.23
C GLY A 199 7.59 15.54 14.56
N ILE A 200 6.95 14.37 14.47
CA ILE A 200 5.61 14.21 13.88
C ILE A 200 4.57 14.47 14.97
N PRO A 201 3.64 15.43 14.77
CA PRO A 201 2.55 15.68 15.71
C PRO A 201 1.73 14.41 15.95
N VAL A 202 1.47 14.10 17.22
CA VAL A 202 0.58 13.02 17.61
C VAL A 202 -0.86 13.55 17.49
N PRO A 203 -1.81 12.77 16.94
CA PRO A 203 -3.21 13.19 16.92
C PRO A 203 -3.70 13.52 18.34
N PRO A 204 -4.61 14.52 18.49
CA PRO A 204 -5.28 14.74 19.77
C PRO A 204 -6.03 13.48 20.19
N PRO A 205 -6.13 13.19 21.51
CA PRO A 205 -6.84 12.01 21.96
C PRO A 205 -8.27 12.02 21.44
N GLY A 206 -8.63 10.97 20.71
CA GLY A 206 -9.98 10.81 20.20
C GLY A 206 -10.98 10.61 21.36
N PRO A 207 -12.29 10.64 21.08
CA PRO A 207 -13.33 10.36 22.09
C PRO A 207 -13.19 9.01 22.81
N GLY A 208 -12.29 8.13 22.35
CA GLY A 208 -12.02 6.79 22.89
C GLY A 208 -10.62 6.52 23.44
N GLY A 209 -9.68 7.48 23.51
CA GLY A 209 -8.39 7.17 24.17
C GLY A 209 -7.19 8.08 23.90
N LEU A 210 -6.26 8.04 24.87
CA LEU A 210 -5.01 8.80 25.07
C LEU A 210 -5.11 10.16 25.78
N GLY A 211 -6.13 10.36 26.62
CA GLY A 211 -6.00 11.34 27.69
C GLY A 211 -5.03 10.83 28.77
N PRO A 212 -4.23 11.68 29.44
CA PRO A 212 -3.50 11.25 30.64
C PRO A 212 -4.51 10.66 31.62
N ARG A 213 -4.33 9.39 32.04
CA ARG A 213 -5.09 8.85 33.17
C ARG A 213 -4.72 9.71 34.39
N ARG A 214 -5.64 10.56 34.82
CA ARG A 214 -5.53 11.32 36.06
C ARG A 214 -5.29 10.31 37.19
N PRO A 215 -4.22 10.43 37.99
CA PRO A 215 -4.02 9.52 39.11
C PRO A 215 -5.20 9.67 40.10
N PRO A 216 -5.67 8.57 40.71
CA PRO A 216 -6.70 8.65 41.74
C PRO A 216 -6.08 9.17 43.03
N GLY A 217 -6.34 10.45 43.35
CA GLY A 217 -5.95 11.01 44.64
C GLY A 217 -5.82 12.52 44.62
N ASP A 218 -6.90 13.21 44.97
CA ASP A 218 -6.90 14.17 46.08
C ASP A 218 -8.33 14.68 46.29
N ARG A 219 -8.98 14.10 47.30
CA ARG A 219 -10.10 14.75 47.99
C ARG A 219 -9.58 15.09 49.39
N GLY A 220 -9.00 16.28 49.50
CA GLY A 220 -8.95 17.03 50.75
C GLY A 220 -10.29 17.69 51.02
#